data_AF-D3FTP9-F1
#
_entry.id   AF-D3FTP9-F1
#
_cell.length_a   1.000
_cell.length_b   1.000
_cell.length_c   1.000
_cell.angle_alpha   90.00
_cell.angle_beta   90.00
_cell.angle_gamma   90.00
#
_symmetry.space_group_name_H-M   'P 1'
#
loop_
_entity.id
_entity.type
_entity.pdbx_description
1 polymer ?
#
loop_
_entity_poly.entity_id
_entity_poly.type
_entity_poly.pdbx_seq_one_letter_code
_entity_poly.pdbx_strand_id
1 'polypeptide(L)' 'MAKPDNRADNVEKLQQMKENTQHNIEAAEESMANTDMTAEQKQQIKQKNANRQESIESFESEIQDESQARENGYQQ' A
#
# COMPACT_ATOMS: atom_id res chain seq x y z
N MET A 1 -30.61 -8.87 -8.09
CA MET A 1 -30.32 -8.17 -6.83
C MET A 1 -28.85 -7.82 -6.87
N ALA A 2 -28.51 -6.57 -7.18
CA ALA A 2 -27.11 -6.14 -7.21
C ALA A 2 -26.52 -6.36 -5.81
N LYS A 3 -25.38 -7.06 -5.74
CA LYS A 3 -24.66 -7.21 -4.47
C LYS A 3 -24.40 -5.80 -3.92
N PRO A 4 -24.62 -5.56 -2.62
CA PRO A 4 -24.36 -4.26 -2.02
C PRO A 4 -22.88 -3.90 -2.27
N ASP A 5 -22.66 -2.62 -2.52
CA ASP A 5 -21.47 -2.04 -3.13
C ASP A 5 -20.17 -2.41 -2.39
N ASN A 6 -19.50 -3.49 -2.82
CA ASN A 6 -18.22 -3.95 -2.26
C ASN A 6 -17.06 -2.95 -2.47
N ARG A 7 -17.31 -1.83 -3.17
CA ARG A 7 -16.29 -0.83 -3.47
C ARG A 7 -15.86 -0.05 -2.24
N ALA A 8 -16.78 0.18 -1.28
CA ALA A 8 -16.43 0.79 0.00
C ALA A 8 -15.45 -0.10 0.80
N ASP A 9 -15.73 -1.40 0.84
CA ASP A 9 -14.84 -2.39 1.48
C ASP A 9 -13.47 -2.46 0.78
N ASN A 10 -13.42 -2.26 -0.53
CA ASN A 10 -12.16 -2.25 -1.29
C ASN A 10 -11.29 -1.05 -0.94
N VAL A 11 -11.85 0.16 -0.87
CA VAL A 11 -11.12 1.37 -0.48
C VAL A 11 -10.55 1.23 0.94
N GLU A 12 -11.35 0.77 1.89
CA GLU A 12 -10.92 0.57 3.27
C GLU A 12 -9.78 -0.46 3.38
N LYS A 13 -9.88 -1.59 2.65
CA LYS A 13 -8.82 -2.59 2.59
C LYS A 13 -7.54 -2.05 1.95
N LEU A 14 -7.65 -1.31 0.85
CA LEU A 14 -6.49 -0.71 0.18
C LEU A 14 -5.79 0.30 1.09
N GLN A 15 -6.56 1.14 1.81
CA GLN A 15 -6.01 2.06 2.81
C GLN A 15 -5.28 1.31 3.93
N GLN A 16 -5.89 0.24 4.46
CA GLN A 16 -5.25 -0.58 5.49
C GLN A 16 -3.97 -1.26 4.98
N MET A 17 -3.98 -1.80 3.76
CA MET A 17 -2.79 -2.40 3.15
C MET A 17 -1.68 -1.37 2.92
N LYS A 18 -2.03 -0.15 2.51
CA LYS A 18 -1.09 0.96 2.37
C LYS A 18 -0.44 1.30 3.72
N GLU A 19 -1.22 1.52 4.78
CA GLU A 19 -0.70 1.84 6.12
C GLU A 19 0.21 0.71 6.65
N ASN A 20 -0.23 -0.55 6.52
CA ASN A 20 0.58 -1.70 6.90
C ASN A 20 1.90 -1.76 6.12
N THR A 21 1.87 -1.41 4.83
CA THR A 21 3.07 -1.41 3.97
C THR A 21 4.03 -0.29 4.36
N GLN A 22 3.51 0.89 4.73
CA GLN A 22 4.31 2.01 5.25
C GLN A 22 4.99 1.63 6.57
N HIS A 23 4.25 1.05 7.52
CA HIS A 23 4.82 0.58 8.77
C HIS A 23 5.88 -0.51 8.57
N ASN A 24 5.70 -1.40 7.57
CA ASN A 24 6.71 -2.39 7.21
C ASN A 24 7.98 -1.78 6.59
N ILE A 25 7.86 -0.65 5.87
CA ILE A 25 9.01 0.10 5.36
C ILE A 25 9.78 0.70 6.54
N GLU A 26 9.09 1.41 7.44
CA GLU A 26 9.67 2.03 8.62
C GLU A 26 10.38 1.02 9.53
N ALA A 27 9.71 -0.08 9.88
CA ALA A 27 10.31 -1.15 10.70
C ALA A 27 11.54 -1.79 10.02
N ALA A 28 11.54 -1.90 8.69
CA ALA A 28 12.69 -2.40 7.95
C ALA A 28 13.84 -1.38 7.93
N GLU A 29 13.54 -0.08 7.87
CA GLU A 29 14.54 1.00 7.97
C GLU A 29 15.16 1.07 9.36
N GLU A 30 14.36 0.94 10.42
CA GLU A 30 14.85 0.83 11.80
C GLU A 30 15.78 -0.37 11.96
N SER A 31 15.43 -1.51 11.36
CA SER A 31 16.27 -2.72 11.35
C SER A 31 17.62 -2.47 10.66
N MET A 32 17.70 -1.56 9.68
CA MET A 32 18.96 -1.18 9.03
C MET A 32 19.93 -0.41 9.93
N ALA A 33 19.45 0.18 11.02
CA ALA A 33 20.29 0.85 12.00
C ALA A 33 21.12 -0.15 12.84
N ASN A 34 20.78 -1.44 12.80
CA ASN A 34 21.55 -2.47 13.50
C ASN A 34 22.97 -2.59 12.91
N THR A 35 23.98 -2.60 13.80
CA THR A 35 25.40 -2.68 13.48
C THR A 35 25.83 -4.07 13.00
N ASP A 36 25.10 -5.12 13.38
CA ASP A 36 25.40 -6.51 13.04
C ASP A 36 24.99 -6.88 11.60
N MET A 37 24.26 -5.98 10.93
CA MET A 37 23.69 -6.27 9.62
C MET A 37 24.67 -5.97 8.49
N THR A 38 24.83 -6.94 7.59
CA THR A 38 25.79 -6.83 6.47
C THR A 38 25.32 -5.83 5.41
N ALA A 39 26.25 -5.37 4.58
CA ALA A 39 25.93 -4.48 3.47
C ALA A 39 24.93 -5.10 2.48
N GLU A 40 25.03 -6.42 2.24
CA GLU A 40 24.10 -7.15 1.37
C GLU A 40 22.69 -7.18 1.96
N GLN A 41 22.55 -7.48 3.26
CA GLN A 41 21.25 -7.46 3.95
C GLN A 41 20.61 -6.07 3.91
N LYS A 42 21.40 -5.00 4.12
CA LYS A 42 20.96 -3.61 3.98
C LYS A 42 20.48 -3.31 2.55
N GLN A 43 21.19 -3.78 1.53
CA GLN A 43 20.79 -3.60 0.14
C GLN A 43 19.49 -4.34 -0.19
N GLN A 44 19.32 -5.58 0.28
CA GLN A 44 18.09 -6.35 0.09
C GLN A 44 16.88 -5.67 0.74
N ILE A 45 17.06 -5.09 1.93
CA ILE A 45 16.00 -4.31 2.60
C ILE A 45 15.64 -3.07 1.79
N LYS A 46 16.64 -2.31 1.31
CA LYS A 46 16.40 -1.14 0.46
C LYS A 46 15.64 -1.49 -0.81
N GLN A 47 16.01 -2.59 -1.49
CA GLN A 47 15.32 -3.04 -2.69
C GLN A 47 13.87 -3.46 -2.39
N LYS A 48 13.65 -4.18 -1.27
CA LYS A 48 12.29 -4.52 -0.83
C LYS A 48 11.46 -3.28 -0.51
N ASN A 49 12.06 -2.27 0.13
CA ASN A 49 11.37 -1.01 0.41
C ASN A 49 11.02 -0.24 -0.86
N ALA A 50 11.90 -0.22 -1.87
CA ALA A 50 11.60 0.38 -3.17
C ALA A 50 10.38 -0.30 -3.84
N ASN A 51 10.34 -1.63 -3.88
CA ASN A 51 9.19 -2.35 -4.44
C ASN A 51 7.89 -2.11 -3.65
N ARG A 52 7.99 -1.92 -2.32
CA ARG A 52 6.84 -1.58 -1.47
C ARG A 52 6.33 -0.16 -1.75
N GLN A 53 7.22 0.78 -2.07
CA GLN A 53 6.82 2.13 -2.51
C GLN A 53 6.04 2.08 -3.81
N GLU A 54 6.49 1.32 -4.81
CA GLU A 54 5.73 1.10 -6.06
C GLU A 54 4.36 0.45 -5.80
N SER A 55 4.29 -0.46 -4.83
CA SER A 55 3.01 -1.07 -4.42
C SER A 55 2.07 -0.06 -3.78
N ILE A 56 2.58 0.86 -2.95
CA ILE A 56 1.80 1.94 -2.35
C ILE A 56 1.24 2.87 -3.42
N GLU A 57 2.05 3.27 -4.41
CA GLU A 57 1.58 4.09 -5.54
C GLU A 57 0.46 3.40 -6.32
N SER A 58 0.58 2.08 -6.51
CA SER A 58 -0.48 1.29 -7.14
C SER A 58 -1.77 1.28 -6.31
N PHE A 59 -1.68 1.12 -4.99
CA PHE A 59 -2.84 1.19 -4.09
C PHE A 59 -3.49 2.58 -4.12
N GLU A 60 -2.71 3.66 -4.17
CA GLU A 60 -3.23 5.02 -4.27
C GLU A 60 -4.00 5.24 -5.57
N SER A 61 -3.48 4.75 -6.70
CA SER A 61 -4.19 4.79 -7.97
C SER A 61 -5.51 4.02 -7.91
N GLU A 62 -5.52 2.81 -7.34
CA GLU A 62 -6.75 2.01 -7.20
C GLU A 62 -7.77 2.67 -6.27
N ILE A 63 -7.33 3.26 -5.14
CA ILE A 63 -8.21 4.01 -4.23
C ILE A 63 -8.87 5.19 -4.94
N GLN A 64 -8.09 5.91 -5.76
CA GLN A 64 -8.61 7.05 -6.52
C GLN A 64 -9.64 6.59 -7.56
N ASP A 65 -9.33 5.54 -8.32
CA ASP A 65 -10.23 5.01 -9.35
C ASP A 65 -11.54 4.49 -8.73
N GLU A 66 -11.48 3.77 -7.61
CA GLU A 66 -12.66 3.29 -6.88
C GLU A 66 -13.50 4.46 -6.32
N SER A 67 -12.83 5.50 -5.82
CA SER A 67 -13.49 6.72 -5.32
C SER A 67 -14.20 7.48 -6.45
N GLN A 68 -13.58 7.61 -7.63
CA GLN A 68 -14.20 8.23 -8.80
C GLN A 68 -15.34 7.37 -9.38
N ALA A 69 -15.20 6.05 -9.37
CA ALA A 69 -16.24 5.13 -9.80
C ALA A 69 -17.48 5.19 -8.89
N ARG A 70 -17.31 5.57 -7.61
CA ARG A 70 -18.41 5.89 -6.70
C ARG A 70 -19.12 7.17 -7.09
N GLU A 71 -18.40 8.27 -7.36
CA GLU A 71 -19.02 9.54 -7.77
C GLU A 71 -19.77 9.43 -9.11
N ASN A 72 -19.17 8.74 -10.09
CA ASN A 72 -19.78 8.56 -11.41
C ASN A 72 -20.94 7.53 -11.41
N GLY A 73 -20.98 6.62 -10.42
CA GLY A 73 -22.06 5.66 -10.23
C GLY A 73 -23.37 6.27 -9.71
N TYR A 74 -23.34 7.50 -9.20
CA TYR A 74 -24.52 8.24 -8.72
C TYR A 74 -25.26 9.03 -9.83
N GLN A 75 -24.80 8.99 -11.08
CA GLN A 75 -25.40 9.73 -12.21
C GLN A 75 -26.27 8.90 -13.18
N GLN A 76 -26.68 7.67 -12.83
CA GLN A 76 -27.64 6.90 -13.65
C GLN A 76 -28.90 6.50 -12.90
#